data_AF-A0A0B2UYX2-F1
#
_entry.id   AF-A0A0B2UYX2-F1
#
_cell.length_a   1.000
_cell.length_b   1.000
_cell.length_c   1.000
_cell.angle_alpha   90.00
_cell.angle_beta   90.00
_cell.angle_gamma   90.00
#
_symmetry.space_group_name_H-M   'P 1'
#
loop_
_entity.id
_entity.type
_entity.pdbx_description
1 polymer ?
#
loop_
_entity_poly.entity_id
_entity_poly.type
_entity_poly.pdbx_seq_one_letter_code
_entity_poly.pdbx_strand_id
1 'polypeptide(L)'
;MEVMPHCDGIDSVVLEKYDRGVECSPHIDEMIIPVRCFTCGKVIGNKWDAYLGLLQSEYSEGDALDALNLRRYCCRRMLLSHVDLIEKLLNYHPLEK
;
A
#
# COMPACT_ATOMS: atom_id res chain seq x y z
N MET A 1 18.52 27.69 -1.27
CA MET A 1 17.90 26.81 -0.25
C MET A 1 16.41 27.04 -0.36
N GLU A 2 15.84 26.53 -1.45
CA GLU A 2 14.43 26.72 -1.75
C GLU A 2 13.67 25.57 -1.13
N VAL A 3 12.81 25.97 -0.19
CA VAL A 3 11.67 25.26 0.36
C VAL A 3 10.98 24.41 -0.71
N MET A 4 10.92 23.09 -0.47
CA MET A 4 10.01 22.19 -1.17
C MET A 4 8.58 22.64 -0.90
N PRO A 5 7.78 22.92 -1.93
CA PRO A 5 6.39 23.30 -1.75
C PRO A 5 5.54 22.10 -1.36
N HIS A 6 4.66 22.35 -0.39
CA HIS A 6 3.51 21.54 -0.01
C HIS A 6 2.56 21.42 -1.20
N CYS A 7 2.15 20.20 -1.54
CA CYS A 7 1.09 19.98 -2.51
C CYS A 7 -0.20 19.65 -1.74
N ASP A 8 -0.90 20.68 -1.27
CA ASP A 8 -2.33 20.60 -0.98
C ASP A 8 -3.10 20.80 -2.29
N GLY A 9 -3.86 19.79 -2.71
CA GLY A 9 -4.59 19.85 -3.98
C GLY A 9 -5.31 18.55 -4.32
N ILE A 10 -6.45 18.35 -3.68
CA ILE A 10 -7.48 17.37 -4.03
C ILE A 10 -8.11 17.78 -5.37
N ASP A 11 -7.96 16.95 -6.41
CA ASP A 11 -8.81 16.97 -7.61
C ASP A 11 -9.36 15.55 -7.85
N SER A 12 -10.63 15.36 -7.46
CA SER A 12 -11.39 14.11 -7.51
C SER A 12 -11.81 13.65 -8.92
N VAL A 13 -10.97 13.79 -9.97
CA VAL A 13 -11.39 13.49 -11.36
C VAL A 13 -10.39 12.74 -12.27
N VAL A 14 -9.32 12.13 -11.75
CA VAL A 14 -8.37 11.38 -12.61
C VAL A 14 -8.43 9.88 -12.31
N LEU A 15 -9.53 9.25 -12.76
CA LEU A 15 -9.77 7.81 -12.66
C LEU A 15 -9.61 7.07 -14.01
N GLU A 16 -8.74 7.53 -14.92
CA GLU A 16 -8.61 6.85 -16.25
C GLU A 16 -7.21 6.77 -16.91
N LYS A 17 -6.09 7.25 -16.34
CA LYS A 17 -4.83 7.34 -17.14
C LYS A 17 -3.51 7.07 -16.41
N TYR A 18 -3.42 6.06 -15.54
CA TYR A 18 -2.14 5.63 -14.96
C TYR A 18 -1.73 4.21 -15.39
N ASP A 19 -1.84 3.92 -16.69
CA ASP A 19 -1.05 2.88 -17.35
C ASP A 19 0.04 3.57 -18.19
N ARG A 20 1.15 3.95 -17.55
CA ARG A 20 2.42 4.14 -18.24
C ARG A 20 3.51 3.43 -17.46
N GLY A 21 3.97 2.33 -18.05
CA GLY A 21 4.91 1.39 -17.47
C GLY A 21 6.22 2.01 -17.01
N VAL A 22 6.61 1.56 -15.81
CA VAL A 22 8.00 1.48 -15.35
C VAL A 22 8.23 0.01 -15.03
N GLU A 23 8.72 -0.74 -16.01
CA GLU A 23 9.17 -2.12 -15.82
C GLU A 23 10.60 -2.11 -15.28
N CYS A 24 10.70 -2.15 -13.95
CA CYS A 24 11.70 -2.99 -13.30
C CYS A 24 10.88 -3.90 -12.38
N SER A 25 10.35 -5.00 -12.92
CA SER A 25 9.62 -5.99 -12.12
C SER A 25 10.61 -6.85 -11.32
N PRO A 26 10.73 -6.69 -9.99
CA PRO A 26 10.80 -7.87 -9.15
C PRO A 26 9.41 -8.49 -9.14
N HIS A 27 9.30 -9.82 -9.15
CA HIS A 27 8.01 -10.53 -9.10
C HIS A 27 7.08 -9.88 -8.07
N ILE A 28 6.00 -9.27 -8.58
CA ILE A 28 4.89 -8.78 -7.76
C ILE A 28 4.19 -10.05 -7.28
N ASP A 29 4.47 -10.42 -6.03
CA ASP A 29 3.63 -11.39 -5.32
C ASP A 29 2.25 -10.71 -5.15
N GLU A 30 1.40 -10.92 -6.15
CA GLU A 30 -0.02 -10.57 -6.15
C GLU A 30 -0.77 -11.39 -5.11
N MET A 31 -0.51 -11.18 -3.83
CA MET A 31 -1.31 -11.80 -2.79
C MET A 31 -1.40 -10.94 -1.54
N ILE A 32 -2.57 -11.05 -0.92
CA ILE A 32 -2.97 -10.55 0.40
C ILE A 32 -1.82 -10.27 1.36
N ILE A 33 -1.96 -9.18 2.13
CA ILE A 33 -0.97 -8.75 3.13
C ILE A 33 -0.46 -9.93 3.95
N PRO A 34 0.87 -10.12 4.01
CA PRO A 34 1.44 -11.19 4.81
C PRO A 34 1.07 -10.98 6.28
N VAL A 35 0.50 -12.02 6.91
CA VAL A 35 0.10 -12.00 8.33
C VAL A 35 1.27 -11.60 9.23
N ARG A 36 2.50 -12.03 8.88
CA ARG A 36 3.75 -11.69 9.57
C ARG A 36 4.81 -11.18 8.58
N CYS A 37 5.65 -10.27 9.05
CA CYS A 37 6.87 -9.82 8.36
C CYS A 37 7.84 -10.97 8.09
N PHE A 38 8.24 -11.20 6.83
CA PHE A 38 9.15 -12.29 6.44
C PHE A 38 10.52 -12.25 7.12
N THR A 39 11.03 -11.05 7.43
CA THR A 39 12.36 -10.89 8.05
C THR A 39 12.32 -10.93 9.57
N CYS A 40 11.22 -10.45 10.16
CA CYS A 40 11.20 -10.06 11.58
C CYS A 40 10.09 -10.73 12.39
N GLY A 41 9.17 -11.45 11.74
CA GLY A 41 8.11 -12.22 12.39
C GLY A 41 7.03 -11.39 13.11
N LYS A 42 7.14 -10.06 13.12
CA LYS A 42 6.14 -9.14 13.68
C LYS A 42 4.82 -9.31 12.92
N VAL A 43 3.71 -9.28 13.65
CA VAL A 43 2.36 -9.34 13.07
C VAL A 43 2.08 -8.01 12.35
N ILE A 44 1.67 -8.11 11.09
CA ILE A 44 1.44 -6.96 10.20
C ILE A 44 0.01 -6.97 9.61
N GLY A 45 -0.61 -8.14 9.44
CA GLY A 45 -1.93 -8.24 8.80
C GLY A 45 -3.03 -7.42 9.49
N ASN A 46 -2.92 -7.14 10.79
CA ASN A 46 -3.91 -6.36 11.54
C ASN A 46 -3.75 -4.84 11.44
N LYS A 47 -2.75 -4.35 10.70
CA LYS A 47 -2.39 -2.92 10.66
C LYS A 47 -2.81 -2.21 9.39
N TRP A 48 -3.30 -2.94 8.39
CA TRP A 48 -3.65 -2.38 7.10
C TRP A 48 -4.82 -1.42 7.15
N ASP A 49 -5.91 -1.82 7.81
CA ASP A 49 -7.09 -0.95 7.95
C ASP A 49 -6.76 0.35 8.69
N ALA A 50 -5.92 0.24 9.72
CA ALA A 50 -5.44 1.40 10.46
C ALA A 50 -4.53 2.29 9.60
N TYR A 51 -3.72 1.71 8.71
CA TYR A 51 -2.92 2.46 7.75
C TYR A 51 -3.79 3.21 6.74
N LEU A 52 -4.81 2.55 6.17
CA LEU A 52 -5.77 3.19 5.27
C LEU A 52 -6.54 4.33 5.95
N GLY A 53 -6.98 4.13 7.20
CA GLY A 53 -7.67 5.19 7.95
C GLY A 53 -6.79 6.41 8.24
N LEU A 54 -5.48 6.20 8.46
CA LEU A 54 -4.52 7.29 8.62
C LEU A 54 -4.29 8.05 7.31
N LEU A 55 -4.19 7.35 6.18
CA LEU A 55 -4.08 7.97 4.86
C LEU A 55 -5.32 8.79 4.49
N GLN A 56 -6.52 8.30 4.82
CA GLN A 56 -7.77 9.05 4.64
C GLN A 56 -7.83 10.32 5.50
N SER A 57 -7.08 10.35 6.60
CA SER A 57 -6.97 11.50 7.51
C SER A 57 -5.85 12.47 7.10
N GLU A 58 -5.33 12.37 5.86
CA GLU A 58 -4.24 13.19 5.31
C GLU A 58 -2.91 13.13 6.06
N TYR A 59 -2.59 11.97 6.66
CA TYR A 59 -1.24 11.73 7.17
C TYR A 59 -0.28 11.33 6.05
N SER A 60 0.99 11.76 6.15
CA SER A 60 2.07 11.27 5.29
C SER A 60 2.30 9.77 5.48
N GLU A 61 2.73 9.04 4.44
CA GLU A 61 2.94 7.58 4.56
C GLU A 61 3.99 7.24 5.62
N GLY A 62 4.99 8.11 5.77
CA GLY A 62 6.04 7.99 6.79
C GLY A 62 5.47 8.08 8.21
N ASP A 63 4.71 9.14 8.49
CA ASP A 63 4.15 9.40 9.81
C ASP A 63 3.09 8.36 10.19
N ALA A 64 2.30 7.90 9.23
CA ALA A 64 1.33 6.82 9.43
C ALA A 64 2.02 5.50 9.87
N LEU A 65 3.15 5.15 9.25
CA LEU A 65 3.93 3.97 9.64
C LEU A 65 4.58 4.12 11.02
N ASP A 66 4.94 5.34 11.40
CA ASP A 66 5.46 5.65 12.74
C ASP A 66 4.38 5.57 13.83
N ALA A 67 3.17 6.07 13.54
CA ALA A 67 2.01 5.93 14.42
C ALA A 67 1.65 4.45 14.68
N LEU A 68 1.81 3.59 13.68
CA LEU A 68 1.62 2.14 13.79
C LEU A 68 2.78 1.40 14.50
N ASN A 69 3.78 2.13 15.00
CA ASN A 69 4.94 1.64 15.72
C ASN A 69 5.76 0.62 14.88
N LEU A 70 5.92 0.89 13.58
CA LEU A 70 6.69 0.06 12.63
C LEU A 70 8.09 0.65 12.39
N ARG A 71 8.96 0.65 13.40
CA ARG A 71 10.29 1.28 13.29
C ARG A 71 11.27 0.62 12.32
N ARG A 72 11.17 -0.71 12.12
CA ARG A 72 12.11 -1.45 11.25
C ARG A 72 11.69 -1.37 9.78
N TYR A 73 12.64 -1.09 8.90
CA TYR A 73 12.43 -1.05 7.44
C TYR A 73 11.79 -2.33 6.89
N CYS A 74 12.13 -3.49 7.45
CA CYS A 74 11.58 -4.78 7.01
C CYS A 74 10.07 -4.91 7.22
N CYS A 75 9.51 -4.24 8.24
CA CYS A 75 8.06 -4.17 8.43
C CYS A 75 7.43 -3.16 7.48
N ARG A 76 8.07 -1.99 7.31
CA ARG A 76 7.57 -0.91 6.46
C ARG A 76 7.44 -1.33 5.01
N ARG A 77 8.43 -2.08 4.50
CA ARG A 77 8.38 -2.62 3.14
C ARG A 77 7.14 -3.45 2.87
N MET A 78 6.66 -4.23 3.85
CA MET A 78 5.48 -5.09 3.67
C MET A 78 4.19 -4.31 3.49
N LEU A 79 4.07 -3.11 4.09
CA LEU A 79 2.91 -2.23 3.90
C LEU A 79 3.04 -1.39 2.63
N LEU A 80 4.24 -0.86 2.38
CA LEU A 80 4.49 0.05 1.25
C LEU A 80 4.37 -0.65 -0.11
N SER A 81 4.77 -1.93 -0.20
CA SER A 81 4.71 -2.69 -1.46
C SER A 81 3.47 -3.57 -1.58
N HIS A 82 2.51 -3.47 -0.66
CA HIS A 82 1.29 -4.27 -0.75
C HIS A 82 0.35 -3.68 -1.81
N VAL A 83 -0.13 -4.52 -2.71
CA VAL A 83 -1.19 -4.19 -3.67
C VAL A 83 -2.37 -5.12 -3.38
N ASP A 84 -3.52 -4.55 -3.02
CA ASP A 84 -4.71 -5.34 -2.75
C ASP A 84 -5.42 -5.71 -4.05
N LEU A 85 -5.21 -6.95 -4.51
CA LEU A 85 -5.78 -7.47 -5.75
C LEU A 85 -6.98 -8.39 -5.52
N ILE A 86 -7.39 -8.58 -4.27
CA ILE A 86 -8.48 -9.47 -3.89
C ILE A 86 -9.79 -8.99 -4.51
N GLU A 87 -10.02 -7.68 -4.51
CA GLU A 87 -11.22 -7.08 -5.11
C GLU A 87 -11.36 -7.41 -6.60
N LYS A 88 -10.23 -7.48 -7.31
CA LYS A 88 -10.22 -7.83 -8.73
C LYS A 88 -10.44 -9.32 -8.94
N LEU A 89 -9.83 -10.16 -8.10
CA LEU A 89 -9.94 -11.62 -8.19
C LEU A 89 -11.36 -12.14 -7.89
N LEU A 90 -12.09 -11.52 -6.95
CA LEU A 90 -13.48 -11.91 -6.61
C LEU A 90 -14.45 -11.78 -7.79
N ASN A 91 -14.13 -10.91 -8.76
CA ASN A 91 -14.96 -10.70 -9.95
C ASN A 91 -14.72 -11.74 -11.05
N TYR A 92 -13.73 -12.63 -10.90
CA TYR A 92 -13.53 -13.75 -11.82
C TYR A 92 -14.39 -14.93 -11.38
N HIS A 93 -15.51 -15.14 -12.07
CA HIS A 93 -16.25 -16.39 -11.97
C HIS A 93 -15.37 -17.52 -12.53
N PRO A 94 -15.04 -18.58 -11.75
CA PRO A 94 -14.41 -19.74 -12.33
C PRO A 94 -15.39 -20.32 -13.35
N LEU A 95 -14.99 -20.34 -14.63
CA LEU A 95 -15.82 -20.83 -15.74
C LEU A 95 -16.45 -22.17 -15.34
N GLU A 96 -17.79 -22.25 -15.46
CA GLU A 96 -18.55 -23.46 -15.19
C GLU A 96 -18.03 -24.60 -16.09
N LYS A 97 -17.80 -25.78 -15.48
CA LYS A 97 -17.40 -26.99 -16.20
C LYS A 97 -18.58 -27.63 -16.92
#